data_AF-Q9VMR8-F1
#
_entry.id   AF-Q9VMR8-F1
#
_cell.length_a   1.000
_cell.length_b   1.000
_cell.length_c   1.000
_cell.angle_alpha   90.00
_cell.angle_beta   90.00
_cell.angle_gamma   90.00
#
_symmetry.space_group_name_H-M   'P 1'
#
loop_
_entity.id
_entity.type
_entity.pdbx_description
1 polymer ?
#
loop_
_entity_poly.entity_id
_entity_poly.type
_entity_poly.pdbx_seq_one_letter_code
_entity_poly.pdbx_strand_id
1 'polypeptide(L)'
;MNPTIYLSCLMVFSVFLLGKVNAENEDEFVTEKQRLFSVYGDSSVDEATKYRNIDSLVTFYDKYFTRLQLKPDLNTRAHDLLRRYKEENARVVLVDGTPAQGGFWLPLVKLLIVQLGVEIASEGVKRAIES
;
A
#
# COMPACT_ATOMS: atom_id res chain seq x y z
N MET A 1 -34.51 -12.91 33.23
CA MET A 1 -33.36 -12.99 32.29
C MET A 1 -32.10 -12.72 33.09
N ASN A 2 -31.13 -13.64 33.08
CA ASN A 2 -29.92 -13.54 33.89
C ASN A 2 -28.83 -12.78 33.09
N PRO A 3 -28.39 -11.58 33.52
CA PRO A 3 -27.47 -10.74 32.75
C PRO A 3 -26.12 -11.42 32.46
N THR A 4 -25.70 -12.38 33.28
CA THR A 4 -24.46 -13.15 33.12
C THR A 4 -24.41 -13.96 31.82
N ILE A 5 -25.56 -14.48 31.35
CA ILE A 5 -25.63 -15.25 30.10
C ILE A 5 -25.53 -14.31 28.88
N TYR A 6 -26.08 -13.10 28.97
CA TYR A 6 -25.95 -12.11 27.90
C TYR A 6 -24.51 -11.63 27.74
N LEU A 7 -23.80 -11.37 28.85
CA LEU A 7 -22.40 -10.95 28.82
C LEU A 7 -21.47 -12.03 28.27
N SER A 8 -21.66 -13.30 28.64
CA SER A 8 -20.83 -14.39 28.11
C SER A 8 -21.03 -14.55 26.60
N CYS A 9 -22.27 -14.48 26.12
CA CYS A 9 -22.57 -14.59 24.70
C CYS A 9 -21.97 -13.41 23.90
N LEU A 10 -22.11 -12.17 24.39
CA LEU A 10 -21.61 -10.97 23.71
C LEU A 10 -20.07 -10.94 23.64
N MET A 11 -19.39 -11.45 24.68
CA MET A 11 -17.93 -11.55 24.69
C MET A 11 -17.42 -12.58 23.67
N VAL A 12 -18.08 -13.74 23.55
CA VAL A 12 -17.74 -14.76 22.54
C VAL A 12 -17.94 -14.23 21.12
N PHE A 13 -19.07 -13.55 20.85
CA PHE A 13 -19.30 -12.92 19.54
C PHE A 13 -18.26 -11.84 19.23
N SER A 14 -17.90 -11.02 20.21
CA SER A 14 -16.88 -9.97 20.03
C SER A 14 -15.51 -10.56 19.70
N VAL A 15 -15.06 -11.59 20.43
CA VAL A 15 -13.77 -12.25 20.16
C VAL A 15 -13.78 -12.93 18.79
N PHE A 16 -14.88 -13.57 18.40
CA PHE A 16 -14.97 -14.25 17.10
C PHE A 16 -14.99 -13.27 15.92
N LEU A 17 -15.72 -12.17 16.05
CA LEU A 17 -15.75 -11.10 15.05
C LEU A 17 -14.39 -10.40 14.94
N LEU A 18 -13.75 -10.08 16.07
CA LEU A 18 -12.41 -9.50 16.09
C LEU A 18 -11.37 -10.45 15.50
N GLY A 19 -11.47 -11.76 15.79
CA GLY A 19 -10.60 -12.78 15.21
C GLY A 19 -10.73 -12.88 13.69
N LYS A 20 -11.96 -12.86 13.17
CA LYS A 20 -12.22 -12.87 11.72
C LYS A 20 -11.70 -11.62 11.02
N VAL A 21 -11.96 -10.44 11.57
CA VAL A 21 -11.49 -9.18 10.98
C VAL A 21 -9.96 -9.12 10.93
N ASN A 22 -9.27 -9.60 11.97
CA ASN A 22 -7.81 -9.65 11.95
C ASN A 22 -7.28 -10.66 10.94
N ALA A 23 -7.87 -11.85 10.84
CA ALA A 23 -7.48 -12.87 9.87
C ALA A 23 -7.66 -12.39 8.42
N GLU A 24 -8.82 -11.81 8.10
CA GLU A 24 -9.11 -11.25 6.77
C GLU A 24 -8.10 -10.14 6.40
N ASN A 25 -7.74 -9.29 7.36
CA ASN A 25 -6.78 -8.21 7.14
C ASN A 25 -5.34 -8.73 6.92
N GLU A 26 -4.97 -9.82 7.59
CA GLU A 26 -3.66 -10.45 7.43
C GLU A 26 -3.54 -11.15 6.07
N ASP A 27 -4.56 -11.90 5.67
CA ASP A 27 -4.60 -12.55 4.36
C ASP A 27 -4.53 -11.51 3.23
N GLU A 28 -5.25 -10.39 3.37
CA GLU A 28 -5.18 -9.27 2.43
C GLU A 28 -3.77 -8.63 2.40
N PHE A 29 -3.16 -8.40 3.57
CA PHE A 29 -1.81 -7.84 3.66
C PHE A 29 -0.79 -8.73 2.95
N VAL A 30 -0.78 -10.03 3.25
CA VAL A 30 0.19 -10.98 2.67
C VAL A 30 -0.03 -11.10 1.16
N THR A 31 -1.28 -11.24 0.72
CA THR A 31 -1.63 -11.40 -0.70
C THR A 31 -1.23 -10.17 -1.52
N GLU A 32 -1.58 -8.97 -1.06
CA GLU A 32 -1.28 -7.75 -1.80
C GLU A 32 0.22 -7.41 -1.76
N LYS A 33 0.90 -7.69 -0.63
CA LYS A 33 2.35 -7.59 -0.53
C LYS A 33 3.03 -8.48 -1.57
N GLN A 34 2.62 -9.73 -1.67
CA GLN A 34 3.19 -10.67 -2.62
C GLN A 34 2.91 -10.26 -4.07
N ARG A 35 1.68 -9.81 -4.36
CA ARG A 35 1.32 -9.29 -5.69
C ARG A 35 2.20 -8.12 -6.11
N LEU A 36 2.36 -7.12 -5.24
CA LEU A 36 3.20 -5.94 -5.51
C LEU A 36 4.67 -6.32 -5.59
N PHE A 37 5.13 -7.25 -4.77
CA PHE A 37 6.49 -7.76 -4.86
C PHE A 37 6.76 -8.45 -6.20
N SER A 38 5.81 -9.21 -6.75
CA SER A 38 5.95 -9.78 -8.11
C SER A 38 5.98 -8.72 -9.20
N VAL A 39 5.37 -7.54 -9.00
CA VAL A 39 5.41 -6.45 -9.98
C VAL A 39 6.71 -5.64 -9.88
N TYR A 40 7.15 -5.30 -8.68
CA TYR A 40 8.28 -4.38 -8.47
C TYR A 40 9.61 -5.08 -8.20
N GLY A 41 9.59 -6.30 -7.67
CA GLY A 41 10.76 -7.12 -7.39
C GLY A 41 11.22 -7.97 -8.58
N ASP A 42 10.37 -8.17 -9.58
CA ASP A 42 10.74 -8.88 -10.80
C ASP A 42 11.36 -7.93 -11.84
N SER A 43 12.60 -8.23 -12.21
CA SER A 43 13.35 -7.48 -13.24
C SER A 43 12.81 -7.68 -14.66
N SER A 44 12.06 -8.76 -14.91
CA SER A 44 11.44 -9.04 -16.21
C SER A 44 10.16 -8.24 -16.46
N VAL A 45 9.54 -7.69 -15.40
CA VAL A 45 8.36 -6.84 -15.50
C VAL A 45 8.76 -5.46 -16.02
N ASP A 46 8.16 -5.06 -17.13
CA ASP A 46 8.43 -3.80 -17.81
C ASP A 46 7.98 -2.57 -17.02
N GLU A 47 8.56 -1.41 -17.33
CA GLU A 47 8.23 -0.15 -16.66
C GLU A 47 6.77 0.27 -16.82
N ALA A 48 6.13 -0.01 -17.96
CA ALA A 48 4.73 0.37 -18.16
C ALA A 48 3.80 -0.44 -17.26
N THR A 49 4.09 -1.72 -17.04
CA THR A 49 3.39 -2.57 -16.07
C THR A 49 3.59 -2.07 -14.63
N LYS A 50 4.82 -1.70 -14.25
CA LYS A 50 5.11 -1.09 -12.93
C LYS A 50 4.38 0.24 -12.76
N TYR A 51 4.35 1.06 -13.80
CA TYR A 51 3.67 2.35 -13.82
C TYR A 51 2.15 2.22 -13.65
N ARG A 52 1.54 1.21 -14.26
CA ARG A 52 0.09 0.93 -14.13
C ARG A 52 -0.32 0.47 -12.72
N ASN A 53 0.61 -0.08 -11.94
CA ASN A 53 0.33 -0.57 -10.59
C ASN A 53 0.62 0.48 -9.49
N ILE A 54 0.97 1.72 -9.85
CA ILE A 54 1.29 2.77 -8.89
C ILE A 54 0.15 3.01 -7.90
N ASP A 55 -1.11 3.07 -8.35
CA ASP A 55 -2.25 3.30 -7.46
C ASP A 55 -2.39 2.19 -6.43
N SER A 56 -2.14 0.95 -6.83
CA SER A 56 -2.11 -0.17 -5.90
C SER A 56 -0.96 -0.07 -4.91
N LEU A 57 0.24 0.29 -5.36
CA LEU A 57 1.40 0.48 -4.47
C LEU A 57 1.15 1.59 -3.45
N VAL A 58 0.60 2.72 -3.90
CA VAL A 58 0.22 3.87 -3.05
C VAL A 58 -0.79 3.43 -2.01
N THR A 59 -1.85 2.74 -2.43
CA THR A 59 -2.93 2.27 -1.55
C THR A 59 -2.41 1.27 -0.52
N PHE A 60 -1.61 0.30 -0.97
CA PHE A 60 -1.01 -0.70 -0.10
C PHE A 60 -0.09 -0.06 0.94
N TYR A 61 0.76 0.89 0.53
CA TYR A 61 1.59 1.62 1.47
C TYR A 61 0.74 2.39 2.49
N ASP A 62 -0.25 3.16 2.04
CA ASP A 62 -1.10 3.95 2.94
C ASP A 62 -1.80 3.08 3.99
N LYS A 63 -2.27 1.89 3.58
CA LYS A 63 -2.96 0.95 4.45
C LYS A 63 -2.03 0.20 5.41
N TYR A 64 -0.83 -0.14 4.96
CA TYR A 64 0.05 -1.08 5.66
C TYR A 64 1.44 -0.54 6.01
N PHE A 65 1.69 0.78 5.91
CA PHE A 65 3.03 1.36 6.13
C PHE A 65 3.63 0.98 7.49
N THR A 66 2.80 0.90 8.54
CA THR A 66 3.23 0.51 9.89
C THR A 66 3.74 -0.92 9.97
N ARG A 67 3.28 -1.79 9.05
CA ARG A 67 3.66 -3.22 8.99
C ARG A 67 4.90 -3.49 8.13
N LEU A 68 5.23 -2.59 7.19
CA LEU A 68 6.31 -2.83 6.22
C LEU A 68 7.72 -2.77 6.80
N GLN A 69 7.90 -2.29 8.05
CA GLN A 69 9.18 -2.22 8.76
C GLN A 69 10.35 -1.69 7.89
N LEU A 70 10.07 -0.73 7.01
CA LEU A 70 11.08 -0.18 6.09
C LEU A 70 12.19 0.54 6.87
N LYS A 71 13.36 0.66 6.25
CA LYS A 71 14.43 1.50 6.79
C LYS A 71 13.91 2.95 6.95
N PRO A 72 14.39 3.70 7.97
CA PRO A 72 13.90 5.06 8.23
C PRO A 72 13.97 5.98 7.00
N ASP A 73 15.06 5.91 6.22
CA ASP A 73 15.25 6.70 5.01
C ASP A 73 14.24 6.35 3.90
N LEU A 74 13.98 5.06 3.68
CA LEU A 74 12.97 4.58 2.74
C LEU A 74 11.56 5.00 3.16
N ASN A 75 11.27 4.94 4.47
CA ASN A 75 9.97 5.33 5.00
C ASN A 75 9.71 6.83 4.79
N THR A 76 10.69 7.69 5.11
CA THR A 76 10.57 9.14 4.88
C THR A 76 10.37 9.45 3.40
N ARG A 77 11.18 8.85 2.52
CA ARG A 77 11.06 9.04 1.06
C ARG A 77 9.71 8.58 0.53
N ALA A 78 9.23 7.42 0.99
CA ALA A 78 7.92 6.90 0.62
C ALA A 78 6.80 7.83 1.06
N HIS A 79 6.82 8.27 2.32
CA HIS A 79 5.83 9.22 2.82
C HIS A 79 5.79 10.52 1.99
N ASP A 80 6.96 11.09 1.68
CA ASP A 80 7.05 12.32 0.91
C ASP A 80 6.56 12.17 -0.53
N LEU A 81 6.94 11.08 -1.22
CA LEU A 81 6.52 10.83 -2.59
C LEU A 81 5.02 10.55 -2.68
N LEU A 82 4.46 9.78 -1.74
CA LEU A 82 3.04 9.47 -1.74
C LEU A 82 2.18 10.67 -1.35
N ARG A 83 2.67 11.55 -0.47
CA ARG A 83 2.04 12.84 -0.21
C ARG A 83 1.98 13.68 -1.48
N ARG A 84 3.12 13.87 -2.16
CA ARG A 84 3.18 14.62 -3.43
C ARG A 84 2.27 14.00 -4.49
N TYR A 85 2.20 12.68 -4.55
CA TYR A 85 1.31 11.96 -5.45
C TYR A 85 -0.16 12.28 -5.21
N LYS A 86 -0.59 12.27 -3.95
CA LYS A 86 -1.97 12.62 -3.57
C LYS A 86 -2.27 14.09 -3.89
N GLU A 87 -1.34 15.00 -3.61
CA GLU A 87 -1.47 16.43 -3.94
C GLU A 87 -1.59 16.68 -5.44
N GLU A 88 -0.72 16.06 -6.24
CA GLU A 88 -0.75 16.20 -7.71
C GLU A 88 -2.00 15.56 -8.31
N ASN A 89 -2.46 14.41 -7.81
CA ASN A 89 -3.74 13.83 -8.24
C ASN A 89 -4.94 14.70 -7.88
N ALA A 90 -4.95 15.30 -6.68
CA ALA A 90 -6.03 16.20 -6.27
C ALA A 90 -6.09 17.47 -7.14
N ARG A 91 -4.95 17.90 -7.70
CA ARG A 91 -4.87 19.02 -8.67
C ARG A 91 -5.35 18.68 -10.06
N VAL A 92 -5.56 17.40 -10.37
CA VAL A 92 -6.20 16.98 -11.63
C VAL A 92 -7.70 17.31 -11.53
N VAL A 93 -8.02 18.60 -11.48
CA VAL A 93 -9.37 19.11 -11.55
C VAL A 93 -9.86 18.91 -12.98
N LEU A 94 -11.02 18.29 -13.11
CA LEU A 94 -11.73 18.16 -14.38
C LEU A 94 -12.26 19.54 -14.78
N VAL A 95 -11.72 20.12 -15.84
CA VAL A 95 -12.32 21.27 -16.54
C VAL A 95 -13.11 20.69 -17.71
N ASP A 96 -14.42 20.90 -17.70
CA ASP A 96 -15.36 20.37 -18.70
C ASP A 96 -15.28 18.86 -18.92
N GLY A 97 -15.08 18.10 -17.83
CA GLY A 97 -14.98 16.64 -17.89
C GLY A 97 -13.64 16.12 -18.42
N THR A 98 -12.69 17.01 -18.74
CA THR A 98 -11.33 16.65 -19.15
C THR A 98 -10.30 17.18 -18.13
N PRO A 99 -9.25 16.41 -17.81
CA PRO A 99 -8.14 16.93 -17.00
C PRO A 99 -7.58 18.20 -17.67
N ALA A 100 -7.70 19.36 -17.03
CA ALA A 100 -7.32 20.65 -17.62
C ALA A 100 -5.88 20.70 -18.11
N GLN A 101 -5.04 19.90 -17.47
CA GLN A 101 -3.70 19.46 -17.83
C GLN A 101 -3.34 18.48 -16.70
N GLY A 102 -3.07 17.21 -17.02
CA GLY A 102 -2.50 16.31 -16.01
C GLY A 102 -1.24 16.97 -15.46
N GLY A 103 -1.22 17.28 -14.16
CA GLY A 103 -0.22 18.18 -13.57
C GLY A 103 1.18 17.82 -14.06
N PHE A 104 1.95 18.81 -14.51
CA PHE A 104 3.28 18.64 -15.10
C PHE A 104 4.19 17.69 -14.28
N TRP A 105 4.02 17.71 -12.95
CA TRP A 105 4.77 16.91 -12.01
C TRP A 105 4.24 15.49 -11.81
N LEU A 106 2.97 15.19 -12.11
CA LEU A 106 2.37 13.89 -11.83
C LEU A 106 3.11 12.74 -12.53
N PRO A 107 3.48 12.82 -13.83
CA PRO A 107 4.28 11.78 -14.47
C PRO A 107 5.64 11.59 -13.80
N LEU A 108 6.29 12.67 -13.39
CA LEU A 108 7.59 12.62 -12.70
C LEU A 108 7.46 11.97 -11.32
N VAL A 109 6.45 12.34 -10.54
CA VAL A 109 6.18 11.71 -9.24
C VAL A 109 5.88 10.23 -9.41
N LYS A 110 5.12 9.85 -10.46
CA LYS A 110 4.84 8.45 -10.78
C LYS A 110 6.12 7.66 -11.09
N LEU A 111 7.05 8.21 -11.87
CA LEU A 111 8.35 7.58 -12.13
C LEU A 111 9.16 7.39 -10.84
N LEU A 112 9.18 8.38 -9.94
CA LEU A 112 9.85 8.26 -8.65
C LEU A 112 9.22 7.18 -7.75
N ILE A 113 7.89 7.01 -7.80
CA ILE A 113 7.21 5.94 -7.08
C ILE A 113 7.56 4.56 -7.66
N VAL A 114 7.71 4.42 -8.97
CA VAL A 114 8.19 3.16 -9.58
C VAL A 114 9.57 2.80 -9.05
N GLN A 115 10.50 3.76 -9.04
CA GLN A 115 11.84 3.56 -8.50
C GLN A 115 11.82 3.16 -7.02
N LEU A 116 11.01 3.86 -6.21
CA LEU A 116 10.81 3.53 -4.80
C LEU A 116 10.25 2.12 -4.62
N GLY A 117 9.27 1.70 -5.43
CA GLY A 117 8.69 0.36 -5.39
C GLY A 117 9.74 -0.73 -5.64
N VAL A 118 10.59 -0.53 -6.65
CA VAL A 118 11.71 -1.44 -6.96
C VAL A 118 12.71 -1.49 -5.80
N GLU A 119 13.03 -0.35 -5.19
CA GLU A 119 13.95 -0.26 -4.07
C GLU A 119 13.41 -0.95 -2.82
N ILE A 120 12.13 -0.76 -2.48
CA ILE A 120 11.45 -1.45 -1.39
C ILE A 120 11.44 -2.96 -1.62
N ALA A 121 11.12 -3.42 -2.83
CA ALA A 121 11.14 -4.84 -3.17
C ALA A 121 12.56 -5.41 -3.04
N SER A 122 13.57 -4.69 -3.52
CA SER A 122 14.98 -5.09 -3.43
C SER A 122 15.47 -5.19 -1.97
N GLU A 123 15.08 -4.23 -1.12
CA GLU A 123 15.37 -4.27 0.31
C GLU A 123 14.67 -5.46 0.99
N GLY A 124 13.43 -5.76 0.61
CA GLY A 124 12.69 -6.94 1.07
C GLY A 124 13.40 -8.26 0.72
N VAL A 125 13.92 -8.38 -0.52
CA VAL A 125 14.73 -9.55 -0.94
C VAL A 125 15.98 -9.68 -0.06
N LYS A 126 16.73 -8.59 0.13
CA LYS A 126 17.98 -8.61 0.91
C LYS A 126 17.74 -9.12 2.32
N ARG A 127 16.71 -8.60 2.99
CA ARG A 127 16.35 -9.04 4.35
C ARG A 127 15.96 -10.51 4.42
N ALA A 128 15.28 -11.03 3.40
CA ALA A 128 14.88 -12.43 3.34
C ALA A 128 16.06 -13.39 3.12
N ILE A 129 17.15 -12.93 2.50
CA ILE A 129 18.37 -13.73 2.27
C ILE A 129 19.33 -13.64 3.46
N GLU A 130 19.37 -12.50 4.15
CA GLU A 130 20.24 -12.27 5.32
C GLU A 130 19.69 -12.83 6.65
N SER A 131 18.43 -13.29 6.68
CA SER A 131 17.79 -13.89 7.86
C SER A 131 17.94 -15.41 7.89
#